data_AF-A0A1V5X0N6-F1
#
_entry.id   AF-A0A1V5X0N6-F1
#
_cell.length_a   1.000
_cell.length_b   1.000
_cell.length_c   1.000
_cell.angle_alpha   90.00
_cell.angle_beta   90.00
_cell.angle_gamma   90.00
#
_symmetry.space_group_name_H-M   'P 1'
#
loop_
_entity.id
_entity.type
_entity.pdbx_description
1 polymer ?
#
loop_
_entity_poly.entity_id
_entity_poly.type
_entity_poly.pdbx_seq_one_letter_code
_entity_poly.pdbx_strand_id
1 'polypeptide(L)'
;MKKKTENKGLLFILVISMILIGFWVYSNYFLNSETPVEEPETVIINSQKEQVVKEDISVGNKELKEKNIAVNYPSFGNQKVDDSIRRSIEMRVKDFKESLSKDGDDQSLEITYEIGEYYNEIKSVKYTYLYSGGARPATEIECQTYDLAKSERIFLSDIFKEGSDYLNKISGISYDYLIRSSDKESVKIGTVPREDNFSNFMLYSDRIVFYFSPCIVDACAAGPRQVPINLSDVNLFLKDNYVLKEGGGVNIVEIDGIKEGDLVNSPLQLEGRADGKIWVNNGGEIGRVELLDDSNNVIVGGSLKVSSEEDGVIRFKVSLVFDSPKTEKGYLVIHNEGMEKDGEKAVHKIIRVRFK
;
A
#
# COMPACT_ATOMS: atom_id res chain seq x y z
N MET A 1 51.77 32.48 64.71
CA MET A 1 50.73 31.55 64.21
C MET A 1 50.41 31.90 62.75
N LYS A 2 50.94 31.17 61.77
CA LYS A 2 50.64 31.37 60.33
C LYS A 2 49.55 30.36 59.93
N LYS A 3 48.36 30.86 59.57
CA LYS A 3 47.25 30.05 59.03
C LYS A 3 47.67 29.50 57.65
N LYS A 4 47.67 28.18 57.52
CA LYS A 4 47.89 27.45 56.26
C LYS A 4 46.58 27.50 55.48
N THR A 5 46.49 28.36 54.47
CA THR A 5 45.35 28.45 53.56
C THR A 5 45.36 27.22 52.66
N GLU A 6 44.33 26.38 52.75
CA GLU A 6 44.19 25.17 51.93
C GLU A 6 43.85 25.55 50.47
N ASN A 7 44.70 25.14 49.53
CA ASN A 7 44.55 25.32 48.07
C ASN A 7 43.44 24.41 47.49
N LYS A 8 42.19 24.55 47.95
CA LYS A 8 41.04 23.80 47.42
C LYS A 8 40.71 24.15 45.96
N GLY A 9 41.02 25.39 45.54
CA GLY A 9 40.82 25.83 44.15
C GLY A 9 41.75 25.16 43.13
N LEU A 10 43.01 24.87 43.52
CA LEU A 10 43.99 24.26 42.63
C LEU A 10 43.65 22.79 42.33
N LEU A 11 43.15 22.06 43.34
CA LEU A 11 42.74 20.66 43.18
C LEU A 11 41.53 20.53 42.24
N PHE A 12 40.58 21.47 42.34
CA PHE A 12 39.38 21.48 41.49
C PHE A 12 39.71 21.73 40.01
N ILE A 13 40.66 22.63 39.73
CA ILE A 13 41.13 22.92 38.37
C ILE A 13 41.85 21.71 37.77
N LEU A 14 42.63 20.96 38.56
CA LEU A 14 43.33 19.76 38.09
C LEU A 14 42.37 18.60 37.75
N VAL A 15 41.26 18.45 38.50
CA VAL A 15 40.26 17.42 38.21
C VAL A 15 39.51 17.73 36.91
N ILE A 16 39.15 19.00 36.69
CA ILE A 16 38.47 19.41 35.45
C ILE A 16 39.39 19.23 34.24
N SER A 17 40.69 19.55 34.34
CA SER A 17 41.61 19.36 33.21
C SER A 17 41.78 17.88 32.86
N MET A 18 41.83 16.97 33.85
CA MET A 18 41.88 15.53 33.58
C MET A 18 40.63 15.01 32.88
N ILE A 19 39.44 15.52 33.23
CA ILE A 19 38.19 15.14 32.58
C ILE A 19 38.16 15.63 31.12
N LEU A 20 38.60 16.87 30.87
CA LEU A 20 38.66 17.41 29.50
C LEU A 20 39.69 16.69 28.63
N ILE A 21 40.85 16.31 29.18
CA ILE A 21 41.85 15.49 28.47
C ILE A 21 41.29 14.10 28.20
N GLY A 22 40.61 13.48 29.16
CA GLY A 22 39.95 12.18 28.99
C GLY A 22 38.88 12.21 27.89
N PHE A 23 38.06 13.27 27.86
CA PHE A 23 37.05 13.45 26.82
C PHE A 23 37.69 13.69 25.44
N TRP A 24 38.77 14.47 25.36
CA TRP A 24 39.50 14.69 24.11
C TRP A 24 40.13 13.39 23.58
N VAL A 25 40.79 12.61 24.45
CA VAL A 25 41.36 11.29 24.09
C VAL A 25 40.26 10.33 23.66
N TYR A 26 39.14 10.26 24.40
CA TYR A 26 38.00 9.43 24.05
C TYR A 26 37.41 9.81 22.69
N SER A 27 37.18 11.10 22.44
CA SER A 27 36.64 11.57 21.15
C SER A 27 37.57 11.24 19.98
N ASN A 28 38.89 11.38 20.12
CA ASN A 28 39.85 11.06 19.07
C ASN A 28 40.03 9.55 18.84
N TYR A 29 39.88 8.72 19.87
CA TYR A 29 39.93 7.26 19.71
C TYR A 29 38.63 6.69 19.13
N PHE A 30 37.47 7.25 19.48
CA PHE A 30 36.17 6.68 19.11
C PHE A 30 35.63 7.19 17.76
N LEU A 31 36.07 8.37 17.28
CA LEU A 31 35.67 8.91 15.97
C LEU A 31 36.63 8.55 14.83
N ASN A 32 37.82 8.02 15.12
CA ASN A 32 38.82 7.64 14.11
C ASN A 32 39.04 6.12 13.98
N SER A 33 38.24 5.29 14.65
CA SER A 33 38.29 3.84 14.50
C SER A 33 37.30 3.36 13.45
N GLU A 34 37.43 3.83 12.20
CA GLU A 34 36.94 3.07 11.05
C GLU A 34 38.03 2.07 10.68
N THR A 35 37.86 0.81 11.10
CA THR A 35 38.70 -0.28 10.60
C THR A 35 38.41 -0.49 9.11
N PRO A 36 39.43 -0.55 8.24
CA PRO A 36 39.22 -0.90 6.84
C PRO A 36 38.68 -2.33 6.78
N VAL A 37 37.48 -2.51 6.23
CA VAL A 37 36.97 -3.83 5.88
C VAL A 37 37.65 -4.23 4.57
N GLU A 38 38.59 -5.18 4.63
CA GLU A 38 39.13 -5.84 3.44
C GLU A 38 37.99 -6.60 2.73
N GLU A 39 37.72 -6.24 1.47
CA GLU A 39 36.79 -6.96 0.60
C GLU A 39 37.33 -8.37 0.34
N PRO A 40 36.53 -9.45 0.53
CA PRO A 40 36.95 -10.77 0.12
C PRO A 40 36.97 -10.88 -1.41
N GLU A 41 38.11 -11.34 -1.95
CA GLU A 41 38.30 -11.64 -3.37
C GLU A 41 37.17 -12.53 -3.90
N THR A 42 36.44 -12.03 -4.90
CA THR A 42 35.38 -12.76 -5.57
C THR A 42 35.96 -13.87 -6.45
N VAL A 43 35.76 -15.12 -6.01
CA VAL A 43 35.89 -16.31 -6.87
C VAL A 43 34.74 -16.29 -7.89
N ILE A 44 35.07 -16.06 -9.16
CA ILE A 44 34.12 -16.12 -10.27
C ILE A 44 33.68 -17.58 -10.47
N ILE A 45 32.45 -17.89 -10.06
CA ILE A 45 31.72 -19.07 -10.52
C ILE A 45 30.62 -18.58 -11.46
N ASN A 46 30.86 -18.76 -12.76
CA ASN A 46 29.85 -18.59 -13.80
C ASN A 46 28.72 -19.62 -13.58
N SER A 47 27.56 -19.14 -13.13
CA SER A 47 26.29 -19.82 -13.40
C SER A 47 25.25 -18.76 -13.71
N GLN A 48 24.81 -18.73 -14.97
CA GLN A 48 23.78 -17.83 -15.47
C GLN A 48 22.50 -18.02 -14.65
N LYS A 49 22.18 -17.01 -13.83
CA LYS A 49 20.82 -16.79 -13.32
C LYS A 49 20.49 -15.36 -13.70
N GLU A 50 19.50 -15.24 -14.58
CA GLU A 50 18.95 -14.01 -15.10
C GLU A 50 18.50 -13.13 -13.92
N GLN A 51 19.34 -12.16 -13.56
CA GLN A 51 19.13 -11.25 -12.45
C GLN A 51 18.51 -9.98 -13.03
N VAL A 52 17.19 -9.91 -12.99
CA VAL A 52 16.44 -8.67 -13.27
C VAL A 52 16.85 -7.66 -12.22
N VAL A 53 17.68 -6.70 -12.62
CA VAL A 53 18.03 -5.52 -11.82
C VAL A 53 16.76 -4.68 -11.70
N LYS A 54 16.16 -4.63 -10.51
CA LYS A 54 15.15 -3.63 -10.16
C LYS A 54 15.87 -2.30 -9.97
N GLU A 55 16.02 -1.53 -11.04
CA GLU A 55 16.33 -0.11 -10.94
C GLU A 55 15.14 0.60 -10.30
N ASP A 56 15.38 1.42 -9.27
CA ASP A 56 14.38 2.36 -8.77
C ASP A 56 13.99 3.30 -9.91
N ILE A 57 12.76 3.13 -10.42
CA ILE A 57 12.24 3.94 -11.51
C ILE A 57 12.06 5.38 -11.00
N SER A 58 13.00 6.27 -11.33
CA SER A 58 12.94 7.68 -10.95
C SER A 58 11.72 8.33 -11.60
N VAL A 59 10.75 8.79 -10.79
CA VAL A 59 9.61 9.55 -11.28
C VAL A 59 10.03 11.01 -11.51
N GLY A 60 9.96 11.47 -12.76
CA GLY A 60 10.10 12.89 -13.12
C GLY A 60 8.75 13.60 -13.13
N ASN A 61 8.74 14.91 -12.81
CA ASN A 61 7.59 15.79 -13.03
C ASN A 61 7.81 16.64 -14.29
N LYS A 62 6.81 16.71 -15.17
CA LYS A 62 6.82 17.59 -16.35
C LYS A 62 5.80 18.70 -16.16
N GLU A 63 6.20 19.92 -16.49
CA GLU A 63 5.36 21.11 -16.43
C GLU A 63 5.12 21.70 -17.82
N LEU A 64 3.88 22.11 -18.09
CA LEU A 64 3.50 22.97 -19.21
C LEU A 64 2.73 24.16 -18.64
N LYS A 65 3.22 25.37 -18.92
CA LYS A 65 2.59 26.63 -18.51
C LYS A 65 2.39 27.53 -19.71
N GLU A 66 1.14 27.84 -20.01
CA GLU A 66 0.71 28.80 -21.03
C GLU A 66 -0.32 29.77 -20.41
N LYS A 67 -0.75 30.79 -21.17
CA LYS A 67 -1.82 31.70 -20.69
C LYS A 67 -3.06 30.85 -20.36
N ASN A 68 -3.53 30.95 -19.12
CA ASN A 68 -4.68 30.22 -18.57
C ASN A 68 -4.57 28.68 -18.55
N ILE A 69 -3.38 28.10 -18.76
CA ILE A 69 -3.19 26.64 -18.74
C ILE A 69 -1.97 26.31 -17.87
N ALA A 70 -2.18 25.52 -16.83
CA ALA A 70 -1.14 25.02 -15.93
C ALA A 70 -1.25 23.50 -15.82
N VAL A 71 -0.24 22.77 -16.26
CA VAL A 71 -0.32 21.32 -16.37
C VAL A 71 0.91 20.69 -15.75
N ASN A 72 0.68 19.79 -14.81
CA ASN A 72 1.69 18.89 -14.23
C ASN A 72 1.32 17.45 -14.56
N TYR A 73 2.30 16.63 -14.95
CA TYR A 73 2.09 15.21 -15.22
C TYR A 73 3.40 14.41 -15.02
N PRO A 74 3.29 13.11 -14.68
CA PRO A 74 4.48 12.31 -14.39
C PRO A 74 5.20 11.83 -15.66
N SER A 75 6.47 11.49 -15.48
CA SER A 75 7.30 10.72 -16.41
C SER A 75 7.95 9.59 -15.62
N PHE A 76 7.81 8.37 -16.09
CA PHE A 76 8.31 7.16 -15.43
C PHE A 76 9.61 6.64 -16.05
N GLY A 77 10.22 7.37 -16.99
CA GLY A 77 11.44 6.89 -17.67
C GLY A 77 11.18 5.73 -18.63
N ASN A 78 9.92 5.30 -18.79
CA ASN A 78 9.51 4.34 -19.80
C ASN A 78 8.93 5.10 -21.01
N GLN A 79 9.66 5.12 -22.12
CA GLN A 79 9.31 5.96 -23.28
C GLN A 79 7.89 5.71 -23.82
N LYS A 80 7.44 4.44 -23.90
CA LYS A 80 6.10 4.12 -24.42
C LYS A 80 5.00 4.62 -23.50
N VAL A 81 5.17 4.43 -22.19
CA VAL A 81 4.22 4.89 -21.17
C VAL A 81 4.22 6.42 -21.10
N ASP A 82 5.41 7.03 -21.09
CA ASP A 82 5.56 8.49 -21.05
C ASP A 82 4.97 9.17 -22.29
N ASP A 83 5.11 8.55 -23.47
CA ASP A 83 4.45 9.01 -24.69
C ASP A 83 2.92 8.84 -24.63
N SER A 84 2.43 7.77 -24.01
CA SER A 84 0.99 7.55 -23.80
C SER A 84 0.39 8.64 -22.91
N ILE A 85 1.03 8.88 -21.75
CA ILE A 85 0.66 9.95 -20.81
C ILE A 85 0.67 11.31 -21.51
N ARG A 86 1.79 11.64 -22.18
CA ARG A 86 1.94 12.91 -22.89
C ARG A 86 0.83 13.12 -23.93
N ARG A 87 0.52 12.11 -24.76
CA ARG A 87 -0.56 12.21 -25.76
C ARG A 87 -1.93 12.43 -25.10
N SER A 88 -2.20 11.77 -23.98
CA SER A 88 -3.45 11.96 -23.23
C SER A 88 -3.59 13.39 -22.73
N ILE A 89 -2.52 13.95 -22.14
CA ILE A 89 -2.47 15.32 -21.64
C ILE A 89 -2.57 16.34 -22.78
N GLU A 90 -1.83 16.13 -23.87
CA GLU A 90 -1.89 16.98 -25.07
C GLU A 90 -3.30 17.02 -25.68
N MET A 91 -3.98 15.86 -25.73
CA MET A 91 -5.36 15.77 -26.19
C MET A 91 -6.30 16.58 -25.30
N ARG A 92 -6.15 16.47 -23.97
CA ARG A 92 -6.97 17.22 -23.03
C ARG A 92 -6.77 18.74 -23.13
N VAL A 93 -5.52 19.17 -23.26
CA VAL A 93 -5.17 20.59 -23.47
C VAL A 93 -5.75 21.09 -24.79
N LYS A 94 -5.69 20.28 -25.85
CA LYS A 94 -6.26 20.60 -27.15
C LYS A 94 -7.78 20.76 -27.06
N ASP A 95 -8.49 19.80 -26.46
CA ASP A 95 -9.95 19.84 -26.31
C ASP A 95 -10.39 21.09 -25.52
N PHE A 96 -9.65 21.44 -24.46
CA PHE A 96 -9.90 22.67 -23.72
C PHE A 96 -9.74 23.91 -24.61
N LYS A 97 -8.63 24.02 -25.34
CA LYS A 97 -8.37 25.15 -26.27
C LYS A 97 -9.44 25.28 -27.34
N GLU A 98 -9.93 24.16 -27.87
CA GLU A 98 -11.03 24.13 -28.85
C GLU A 98 -12.38 24.49 -28.22
N SER A 99 -12.57 24.26 -26.92
CA SER A 99 -13.79 24.64 -26.20
C SER A 99 -13.87 26.14 -25.84
N LEU A 100 -12.75 26.86 -25.90
CA LEU A 100 -12.71 28.29 -25.55
C LEU A 100 -13.59 29.11 -26.49
N SER A 101 -14.48 29.92 -25.92
CA SER A 101 -15.26 30.91 -26.68
C SER A 101 -14.36 32.03 -27.23
N LYS A 102 -14.83 32.82 -28.21
CA LYS A 102 -14.09 33.96 -28.77
C LYS A 102 -13.64 34.98 -27.70
N ASP A 103 -14.33 35.03 -26.56
CA ASP A 103 -14.06 35.93 -25.43
C ASP A 103 -13.43 35.18 -24.23
N GLY A 104 -12.93 33.96 -24.41
CA GLY A 104 -12.47 33.02 -23.36
C GLY A 104 -11.22 33.42 -22.56
N ASP A 105 -11.02 34.71 -22.33
CA ASP A 105 -9.85 35.25 -21.62
C ASP A 105 -9.89 34.99 -20.11
N ASP A 106 -11.06 34.62 -19.56
CA ASP A 106 -11.26 34.29 -18.14
C ASP A 106 -11.26 32.78 -17.82
N GLN A 107 -11.35 31.91 -18.83
CA GLN A 107 -11.38 30.46 -18.66
C GLN A 107 -9.98 29.90 -18.50
N SER A 108 -9.78 28.97 -17.55
CA SER A 108 -8.50 28.30 -17.32
C SER A 108 -8.64 26.80 -17.08
N LEU A 109 -7.54 26.10 -17.37
CA LEU A 109 -7.36 24.68 -17.10
C LEU A 109 -6.12 24.47 -16.22
N GLU A 110 -6.34 23.84 -15.08
CA GLU A 110 -5.26 23.29 -14.26
C GLU A 110 -5.33 21.76 -14.26
N ILE A 111 -4.20 21.10 -14.49
CA ILE A 111 -4.07 19.65 -14.39
C ILE A 111 -3.01 19.33 -13.34
N THR A 112 -3.41 18.61 -12.31
CA THR A 112 -2.52 18.05 -11.29
C THR A 112 -2.64 16.54 -11.26
N TYR A 113 -1.71 15.87 -10.58
CA TYR A 113 -1.72 14.42 -10.49
C TYR A 113 -1.24 13.91 -9.14
N GLU A 114 -1.66 12.70 -8.82
CA GLU A 114 -1.15 11.87 -7.72
C GLU A 114 -0.73 10.51 -8.27
N ILE A 115 0.30 9.89 -7.67
CA ILE A 115 0.78 8.56 -8.05
C ILE A 115 0.47 7.57 -6.93
N GLY A 116 0.00 6.39 -7.30
CA GLY A 116 -0.08 5.20 -6.47
C GLY A 116 0.71 4.07 -7.09
N GLU A 117 1.19 3.15 -6.27
CA GLU A 117 2.16 2.16 -6.70
C GLU A 117 1.81 0.76 -6.18
N TYR A 118 1.97 -0.24 -7.05
CA TYR A 118 1.87 -1.65 -6.71
C TYR A 118 3.25 -2.30 -6.96
N TYR A 119 3.96 -2.59 -5.86
CA TYR A 119 5.29 -3.21 -5.80
C TYR A 119 6.35 -2.62 -6.76
N ASN A 120 6.36 -1.29 -6.95
CA ASN A 120 7.24 -0.51 -7.85
C ASN A 120 7.15 -0.83 -9.35
N GLU A 121 6.41 -1.87 -9.76
CA GLU A 121 6.29 -2.33 -11.15
C GLU A 121 5.07 -1.74 -11.86
N ILE A 122 4.00 -1.49 -11.11
CA ILE A 122 2.77 -0.89 -11.61
C ILE A 122 2.61 0.50 -11.00
N LYS A 123 2.38 1.50 -11.86
CA LYS A 123 2.11 2.88 -11.45
C LYS A 123 0.70 3.27 -11.87
N SER A 124 -0.08 3.75 -10.91
CA SER A 124 -1.38 4.36 -11.13
C SER A 124 -1.27 5.87 -11.02
N VAL A 125 -1.85 6.62 -11.96
CA VAL A 125 -1.88 8.07 -11.93
C VAL A 125 -3.32 8.53 -11.85
N LYS A 126 -3.66 9.33 -10.85
CA LYS A 126 -4.93 10.03 -10.76
C LYS A 126 -4.72 11.49 -11.16
N TYR A 127 -5.31 11.88 -12.28
CA TYR A 127 -5.33 13.26 -12.73
C TYR A 127 -6.55 13.98 -12.17
N THR A 128 -6.34 15.21 -11.71
CA THR A 128 -7.41 16.14 -11.38
C THR A 128 -7.38 17.28 -12.40
N TYR A 129 -8.47 17.42 -13.16
CA TYR A 129 -8.67 18.52 -14.10
C TYR A 129 -9.57 19.55 -13.43
N LEU A 130 -9.05 20.76 -13.25
CA LEU A 130 -9.79 21.89 -12.72
C LEU A 130 -10.03 22.91 -13.83
N TYR A 131 -11.28 23.05 -14.21
CA TYR A 131 -11.76 24.08 -15.13
C TYR A 131 -12.30 25.24 -14.33
N SER A 132 -11.74 26.44 -14.53
CA SER A 132 -12.17 27.67 -13.85
C SER A 132 -12.54 28.76 -14.87
N GLY A 133 -13.23 29.80 -14.39
CA GLY A 133 -13.78 30.86 -15.25
C GLY A 133 -15.08 30.45 -15.96
N GLY A 134 -15.65 31.36 -16.76
CA GLY A 134 -16.91 31.13 -17.44
C GLY A 134 -18.12 30.96 -16.49
N ALA A 135 -19.16 30.27 -16.96
CA ALA A 135 -20.44 30.20 -16.25
C ALA A 135 -20.43 29.29 -15.00
N ARG A 136 -19.66 28.19 -14.99
CA ARG A 136 -19.52 27.28 -13.85
C ARG A 136 -18.15 26.58 -13.86
N PRO A 137 -17.37 26.64 -12.76
CA PRO A 137 -16.19 25.80 -12.58
C PRO A 137 -16.56 24.32 -12.58
N ALA A 138 -15.64 23.47 -13.03
CA ALA A 138 -15.82 22.03 -13.03
C ALA A 138 -14.54 21.32 -12.59
N THR A 139 -14.72 20.18 -11.91
CA THR A 139 -13.62 19.28 -11.56
C THR A 139 -13.92 17.91 -12.15
N GLU A 140 -12.92 17.29 -12.76
CA GLU A 140 -12.99 15.95 -13.31
C GLU A 140 -11.80 15.12 -12.82
N ILE A 141 -12.05 13.83 -12.56
CA ILE A 141 -11.02 12.86 -12.21
C ILE A 141 -10.88 11.86 -13.35
N GLU A 142 -9.64 11.58 -13.74
CA GLU A 142 -9.29 10.47 -14.63
C GLU A 142 -8.15 9.67 -14.00
N CYS A 143 -8.24 8.34 -14.02
CA CYS A 143 -7.12 7.49 -13.63
C CYS A 143 -6.54 6.71 -14.81
N GLN A 144 -5.22 6.55 -14.80
CA GLN A 144 -4.48 5.76 -15.78
C GLN A 144 -3.48 4.87 -15.05
N THR A 145 -3.59 3.56 -15.23
CA THR A 145 -2.73 2.57 -14.56
C THR A 145 -1.85 1.87 -15.59
N TYR A 146 -0.58 1.67 -15.27
CA TYR A 146 0.42 1.14 -16.21
C TYR A 146 1.26 0.04 -15.58
N ASP A 147 1.52 -1.03 -16.34
CA ASP A 147 2.56 -2.01 -16.09
C ASP A 147 3.85 -1.53 -16.76
N LEU A 148 4.82 -1.05 -15.97
CA LEU A 148 6.06 -0.49 -16.53
C LEU A 148 6.99 -1.56 -17.10
N ALA A 149 6.91 -2.80 -16.60
CA ALA A 149 7.69 -3.92 -17.13
C ALA A 149 7.20 -4.33 -18.53
N LYS A 150 5.88 -4.31 -18.75
CA LYS A 150 5.27 -4.59 -20.06
C LYS A 150 5.16 -3.35 -20.95
N SER A 151 5.32 -2.15 -20.40
CA SER A 151 5.12 -0.88 -21.09
C SER A 151 3.68 -0.70 -21.62
N GLU A 152 2.69 -1.13 -20.85
CA GLU A 152 1.29 -1.22 -21.27
C GLU A 152 0.34 -0.58 -20.25
N ARG A 153 -0.82 -0.12 -20.72
CA ARG A 153 -1.92 0.35 -19.87
C ARG A 153 -2.69 -0.86 -19.33
N ILE A 154 -3.02 -0.82 -18.05
CA ILE A 154 -3.88 -1.79 -17.36
C ILE A 154 -5.30 -1.23 -17.32
N PHE A 155 -6.26 -1.98 -17.83
CA PHE A 155 -7.69 -1.75 -17.66
C PHE A 155 -8.24 -2.59 -16.50
N LEU A 156 -9.46 -2.28 -16.05
CA LEU A 156 -10.06 -2.99 -14.92
C LEU A 156 -10.18 -4.50 -15.19
N SER A 157 -10.63 -4.87 -16.39
CA SER A 157 -10.71 -6.26 -16.85
C SER A 157 -9.36 -6.98 -16.96
N ASP A 158 -8.24 -6.25 -16.97
CA ASP A 158 -6.92 -6.87 -16.91
C ASP A 158 -6.61 -7.43 -15.52
N ILE A 159 -7.22 -6.88 -14.46
CA ILE A 159 -6.98 -7.23 -13.06
C ILE A 159 -7.81 -8.45 -12.63
N PHE A 160 -9.04 -8.57 -13.13
CA PHE A 160 -10.01 -9.59 -12.72
C PHE A 160 -10.13 -10.74 -13.72
N LYS A 161 -10.43 -11.95 -13.22
CA LYS A 161 -10.62 -13.16 -14.03
C LYS A 161 -11.74 -12.94 -15.04
N GLU A 162 -11.49 -13.34 -16.28
CA GLU A 162 -12.48 -13.29 -17.34
C GLU A 162 -13.72 -14.12 -16.97
N GLY A 163 -14.90 -13.58 -17.25
CA GLY A 163 -16.19 -14.23 -16.95
C GLY A 163 -16.55 -14.30 -15.46
N SER A 164 -15.73 -13.75 -14.56
CA SER A 164 -16.06 -13.69 -13.13
C SER A 164 -17.01 -12.54 -12.82
N ASP A 165 -17.76 -12.67 -11.72
CA ASP A 165 -18.78 -11.69 -11.31
C ASP A 165 -18.22 -10.49 -10.52
N TYR A 166 -16.99 -10.07 -10.85
CA TYR A 166 -16.27 -9.05 -10.08
C TYR A 166 -16.98 -7.69 -10.07
N LEU A 167 -17.65 -7.31 -11.17
CA LEU A 167 -18.37 -6.04 -11.27
C LEU A 167 -19.50 -5.95 -10.25
N ASN A 168 -20.28 -7.02 -10.05
CA ASN A 168 -21.31 -7.05 -9.02
C ASN A 168 -20.69 -6.97 -7.61
N LYS A 169 -19.55 -7.63 -7.40
CA LYS A 169 -18.85 -7.58 -6.10
C LYS A 169 -18.36 -6.17 -5.77
N ILE A 170 -17.62 -5.52 -6.67
CA ILE A 170 -17.13 -4.15 -6.42
C ILE A 170 -18.27 -3.14 -6.37
N SER A 171 -19.34 -3.35 -7.16
CA SER A 171 -20.56 -2.54 -7.14
C SER A 171 -21.24 -2.58 -5.78
N GLY A 172 -21.48 -3.79 -5.25
CA GLY A 172 -22.10 -3.96 -3.93
C GLY A 172 -21.30 -3.30 -2.81
N ILE A 173 -19.98 -3.54 -2.78
CA ILE A 173 -19.09 -2.90 -1.80
C ILE A 173 -19.15 -1.37 -1.91
N SER A 174 -19.12 -0.82 -3.13
CA SER A 174 -19.15 0.63 -3.35
C SER A 174 -20.48 1.25 -2.96
N TYR A 175 -21.59 0.58 -3.26
CA TYR A 175 -22.92 1.01 -2.85
C TYR A 175 -23.02 1.07 -1.32
N ASP A 176 -22.64 -0.02 -0.64
CA ASP A 176 -22.71 -0.11 0.82
C ASP A 176 -21.82 0.93 1.52
N TYR A 177 -20.66 1.22 0.92
CA TYR A 177 -19.73 2.25 1.42
C TYR A 177 -20.33 3.67 1.33
N LEU A 178 -20.99 4.01 0.23
CA LEU A 178 -21.43 5.38 -0.06
C LEU A 178 -22.86 5.70 0.42
N ILE A 179 -23.76 4.72 0.51
CA ILE A 179 -25.20 4.96 0.69
C ILE A 179 -25.57 5.70 1.99
N ARG A 180 -24.68 5.70 2.99
CA ARG A 180 -24.90 6.38 4.28
C ARG A 180 -24.42 7.82 4.31
N SER A 181 -23.55 8.22 3.39
CA SER A 181 -22.83 9.50 3.40
C SER A 181 -23.05 10.34 2.13
N SER A 182 -23.73 9.80 1.13
CA SER A 182 -23.98 10.43 -0.17
C SER A 182 -25.45 10.37 -0.60
N ASP A 183 -25.79 11.12 -1.65
CA ASP A 183 -27.14 11.07 -2.23
C ASP A 183 -27.52 9.67 -2.73
N LYS A 184 -28.67 9.16 -2.28
CA LYS A 184 -29.04 7.76 -2.48
C LYS A 184 -29.29 7.40 -3.94
N GLU A 185 -29.91 8.30 -4.71
CA GLU A 185 -30.23 8.01 -6.11
C GLU A 185 -28.96 8.10 -6.96
N SER A 186 -28.11 9.09 -6.71
CA SER A 186 -26.80 9.18 -7.34
C SER A 186 -25.93 7.96 -7.03
N VAL A 187 -25.85 7.51 -5.77
CA VAL A 187 -25.11 6.29 -5.41
C VAL A 187 -25.65 5.09 -6.19
N LYS A 188 -26.98 4.91 -6.25
CA LYS A 188 -27.59 3.79 -6.96
C LYS A 188 -27.24 3.76 -8.45
N ILE A 189 -27.19 4.91 -9.12
CA ILE A 189 -26.86 5.02 -10.54
C ILE A 189 -25.34 4.89 -10.77
N GLY A 190 -24.55 5.62 -9.99
CA GLY A 190 -23.09 5.69 -10.15
C GLY A 190 -22.36 4.42 -9.73
N THR A 191 -23.01 3.53 -8.97
CA THR A 191 -22.42 2.23 -8.56
C THR A 191 -22.97 1.04 -9.34
N VAL A 192 -23.80 1.22 -10.38
CA VAL A 192 -24.26 0.12 -11.26
C VAL A 192 -23.04 -0.69 -11.77
N PRO A 193 -23.09 -2.05 -11.81
CA PRO A 193 -21.98 -2.93 -12.18
C PRO A 193 -21.63 -2.83 -13.67
N ARG A 194 -21.05 -1.70 -14.08
CA ARG A 194 -20.57 -1.39 -15.44
C ARG A 194 -19.12 -0.95 -15.36
N GLU A 195 -18.29 -1.41 -16.30
CA GLU A 195 -16.87 -1.04 -16.30
C GLU A 195 -16.63 0.48 -16.30
N ASP A 196 -17.41 1.24 -17.07
CA ASP A 196 -17.29 2.71 -17.13
C ASP A 196 -17.45 3.39 -15.76
N ASN A 197 -18.25 2.81 -14.86
CA ASN A 197 -18.44 3.37 -13.52
C ASN A 197 -17.22 3.14 -12.61
N PHE A 198 -16.34 2.22 -13.00
CA PHE A 198 -15.18 1.77 -12.23
C PHE A 198 -13.86 1.94 -13.03
N SER A 199 -13.87 2.70 -14.12
CA SER A 199 -12.70 2.92 -14.97
C SER A 199 -11.63 3.79 -14.32
N ASN A 200 -12.04 4.64 -13.38
CA ASN A 200 -11.16 5.49 -12.61
C ASN A 200 -10.73 4.77 -11.34
N PHE A 201 -9.59 4.08 -11.39
CA PHE A 201 -9.04 3.39 -10.24
C PHE A 201 -7.53 3.60 -10.10
N MET A 202 -7.05 3.50 -8.86
CA MET A 202 -5.64 3.32 -8.55
C MET A 202 -5.45 1.97 -7.87
N LEU A 203 -4.42 1.23 -8.30
CA LEU A 203 -4.04 -0.06 -7.74
C LEU A 203 -2.83 0.10 -6.82
N TYR A 204 -2.98 -0.43 -5.60
CA TYR A 204 -1.95 -0.53 -4.57
C TYR A 204 -1.77 -1.99 -4.15
N SER A 205 -0.67 -2.30 -3.47
CA SER A 205 -0.31 -3.67 -3.08
C SER A 205 -1.39 -4.41 -2.28
N ASP A 206 -2.23 -3.68 -1.55
CA ASP A 206 -3.24 -4.21 -0.64
C ASP A 206 -4.69 -3.91 -1.07
N ARG A 207 -4.90 -2.91 -1.92
CA ARG A 207 -6.24 -2.40 -2.26
C ARG A 207 -6.33 -1.84 -3.68
N ILE A 208 -7.54 -1.77 -4.18
CA ILE A 208 -7.90 -0.95 -5.34
C ILE A 208 -8.78 0.22 -4.84
N VAL A 209 -8.47 1.44 -5.25
CA VAL A 209 -9.25 2.64 -4.89
C VAL A 209 -9.97 3.14 -6.13
N PHE A 210 -11.29 3.13 -6.11
CA PHE A 210 -12.14 3.68 -7.16
C PHE A 210 -12.45 5.15 -6.89
N TYR A 211 -12.38 5.99 -7.93
CA TYR A 211 -12.66 7.42 -7.84
C TYR A 211 -13.85 7.80 -8.71
N PHE A 212 -14.80 8.50 -8.12
CA PHE A 212 -15.99 9.02 -8.78
C PHE A 212 -15.87 10.53 -8.90
N SER A 213 -15.91 11.04 -10.13
CA SER A 213 -15.97 12.48 -10.39
C SER A 213 -17.17 13.12 -9.67
N PRO A 214 -17.13 14.44 -9.38
CA PRO A 214 -18.27 15.15 -8.83
C PRO A 214 -19.56 14.88 -9.61
N CYS A 215 -20.71 14.96 -8.93
CA CYS A 215 -22.05 14.73 -9.48
C CYS A 215 -22.41 13.25 -9.81
N ILE A 216 -21.45 12.32 -9.79
CA ILE A 216 -21.72 10.93 -10.20
C ILE A 216 -22.42 10.12 -9.11
N VAL A 217 -21.85 10.11 -7.90
CA VAL A 217 -22.37 9.36 -6.75
C VAL A 217 -22.85 10.27 -5.62
N ASP A 218 -22.83 11.59 -5.83
CA ASP A 218 -23.26 12.58 -4.83
C ASP A 218 -23.59 13.92 -5.50
N ALA A 219 -24.06 14.90 -4.73
CA ALA A 219 -24.20 16.27 -5.20
C ALA A 219 -22.86 16.83 -5.67
N CYS A 220 -22.87 17.64 -6.75
CA CYS A 220 -21.65 18.25 -7.31
C CYS A 220 -20.81 19.02 -6.28
N ALA A 221 -21.47 19.70 -5.33
CA ALA A 221 -20.82 20.47 -4.28
C ALA A 221 -20.05 19.62 -3.25
N ALA A 222 -20.32 18.31 -3.18
CA ALA A 222 -19.58 17.39 -2.33
C ALA A 222 -18.17 17.08 -2.86
N GLY A 223 -17.88 17.45 -4.12
CA GLY A 223 -16.63 17.13 -4.78
C GLY A 223 -16.54 15.66 -5.20
N PRO A 224 -15.34 15.19 -5.61
CA PRO A 224 -15.14 13.79 -5.97
C PRO A 224 -15.28 12.87 -4.75
N ARG A 225 -15.72 11.64 -4.98
CA ARG A 225 -15.79 10.59 -3.97
C ARG A 225 -14.82 9.47 -4.30
N GLN A 226 -14.40 8.71 -3.28
CA GLN A 226 -13.55 7.55 -3.47
C GLN A 226 -14.04 6.37 -2.65
N VAL A 227 -13.81 5.16 -3.14
CA VAL A 227 -14.11 3.91 -2.44
C VAL A 227 -12.85 3.03 -2.47
N PRO A 228 -12.17 2.86 -1.33
CA PRO A 228 -11.14 1.84 -1.20
C PRO A 228 -11.78 0.45 -1.05
N ILE A 229 -11.31 -0.52 -1.83
CA ILE A 229 -11.67 -1.94 -1.71
C ILE A 229 -10.39 -2.74 -1.52
N ASN A 230 -10.30 -3.47 -0.40
CA ASN A 230 -9.16 -4.33 -0.16
C ASN A 230 -9.12 -5.46 -1.18
N LEU A 231 -7.93 -5.79 -1.70
CA LEU A 231 -7.74 -6.89 -2.64
C LEU A 231 -8.14 -8.24 -2.01
N SER A 232 -8.04 -8.37 -0.68
CA SER A 232 -8.55 -9.53 0.06
C SER A 232 -10.06 -9.75 -0.13
N ASP A 233 -10.85 -8.68 -0.18
CA ASP A 233 -12.32 -8.74 -0.28
C ASP A 233 -12.79 -9.20 -1.67
N VAL A 234 -11.88 -9.11 -2.66
CA VAL A 234 -12.11 -9.49 -4.05
C VAL A 234 -11.14 -10.56 -4.54
N ASN A 235 -10.38 -11.20 -3.65
CA ASN A 235 -9.27 -12.09 -4.00
C ASN A 235 -9.69 -13.27 -4.91
N LEU A 236 -10.91 -13.78 -4.71
CA LEU A 236 -11.47 -14.86 -5.53
C LEU A 236 -11.64 -14.49 -7.01
N PHE A 237 -11.76 -13.18 -7.29
CA PHE A 237 -11.98 -12.63 -8.63
C PHE A 237 -10.70 -12.14 -9.29
N LEU A 238 -9.59 -11.99 -8.58
CA LEU A 238 -8.33 -11.46 -9.13
C LEU A 238 -7.61 -12.49 -10.01
N LYS A 239 -7.00 -12.07 -11.12
CA LYS A 239 -6.06 -12.95 -11.85
C LYS A 239 -4.83 -13.23 -10.98
N ASP A 240 -4.16 -14.37 -11.21
CA ASP A 240 -3.08 -14.88 -10.35
C ASP A 240 -1.89 -13.92 -10.15
N ASN A 241 -1.67 -12.97 -11.06
CA ASN A 241 -0.64 -11.95 -10.94
C ASN A 241 -1.02 -10.76 -10.03
N TYR A 242 -2.31 -10.61 -9.71
CA TYR A 242 -2.86 -9.60 -8.81
C TYR A 242 -3.43 -10.18 -7.52
N VAL A 243 -3.70 -11.50 -7.49
CA VAL A 243 -3.88 -12.22 -6.23
C VAL A 243 -2.70 -11.87 -5.34
N LEU A 244 -2.99 -11.57 -4.07
CA LEU A 244 -1.96 -11.43 -3.05
C LEU A 244 -1.17 -12.75 -3.02
N LYS A 245 -0.03 -12.77 -3.70
CA LYS A 245 0.85 -13.93 -3.71
C LYS A 245 1.41 -14.05 -2.30
N GLU A 246 1.12 -15.16 -1.64
CA GLU A 246 1.99 -15.60 -0.55
C GLU A 246 3.40 -15.74 -1.14
N GLY A 247 4.25 -14.77 -0.82
CA GLY A 247 5.61 -14.67 -1.35
C GLY A 247 5.77 -13.55 -2.37
N GLY A 248 6.16 -12.36 -1.89
CA GLY A 248 6.61 -11.28 -2.77
C GLY A 248 6.52 -9.87 -2.19
N GLY A 249 6.77 -9.68 -0.90
CA GLY A 249 6.82 -8.35 -0.28
C GLY A 249 6.45 -8.40 1.19
N VAL A 250 7.46 -8.73 2.01
CA VAL A 250 7.44 -8.78 3.48
C VAL A 250 6.55 -9.89 4.06
N ASN A 251 7.18 -10.94 4.60
CA ASN A 251 6.50 -11.87 5.51
C ASN A 251 6.16 -11.10 6.79
N ILE A 252 4.97 -10.50 6.82
CA ILE A 252 4.47 -9.70 7.95
C ILE A 252 3.89 -10.60 9.04
N VAL A 253 3.48 -11.84 8.69
CA VAL A 253 3.18 -12.92 9.64
C VAL A 253 3.50 -14.30 9.01
N GLU A 254 4.33 -15.08 9.68
CA GLU A 254 4.69 -16.46 9.31
C GLU A 254 3.97 -17.43 10.25
N ILE A 255 3.36 -18.49 9.69
CA ILE A 255 2.88 -19.63 10.49
C ILE A 255 3.89 -20.75 10.30
N ASP A 256 4.37 -21.28 11.42
CA ASP A 256 5.27 -22.42 11.44
C ASP A 256 4.45 -23.70 11.20
N GLY A 257 4.87 -24.49 10.21
CA GLY A 257 4.39 -25.87 10.03
C GLY A 257 3.06 -26.07 9.29
N ILE A 258 2.43 -25.01 8.74
CA ILE A 258 1.25 -25.14 7.85
C ILE A 258 1.49 -24.43 6.52
N LYS A 259 1.15 -25.12 5.43
CA LYS A 259 1.26 -24.66 4.05
C LYS A 259 -0.06 -24.85 3.29
N GLU A 260 -0.13 -24.19 2.13
CA GLU A 260 -1.23 -24.30 1.19
C GLU A 260 -1.55 -25.77 0.85
N GLY A 261 -2.80 -26.17 1.08
CA GLY A 261 -3.33 -27.51 0.79
C GLY A 261 -3.06 -28.56 1.86
N ASP A 262 -2.45 -28.20 2.99
CA ASP A 262 -2.18 -29.13 4.09
C ASP A 262 -3.47 -29.66 4.73
N LEU A 263 -3.40 -30.90 5.22
CA LEU A 263 -4.46 -31.54 5.99
C LEU A 263 -4.40 -31.08 7.45
N VAL A 264 -5.50 -30.53 7.98
CA VAL A 264 -5.60 -30.05 9.35
C VAL A 264 -6.60 -30.86 10.16
N ASN A 265 -6.28 -31.07 11.44
CA ASN A 265 -7.09 -31.83 12.39
C ASN A 265 -7.30 -30.99 13.66
N SER A 266 -8.35 -31.32 14.42
CA SER A 266 -8.56 -30.78 15.75
C SER A 266 -7.82 -31.60 16.81
N PRO A 267 -7.15 -30.97 17.80
CA PRO A 267 -6.89 -29.54 17.88
C PRO A 267 -5.80 -29.11 16.89
N LEU A 268 -6.00 -27.97 16.23
CA LEU A 268 -5.02 -27.35 15.35
C LEU A 268 -4.17 -26.38 16.16
N GLN A 269 -2.91 -26.76 16.39
CA GLN A 269 -1.92 -25.90 17.03
C GLN A 269 -1.20 -25.08 15.97
N LEU A 270 -1.18 -23.76 16.14
CA LEU A 270 -0.44 -22.87 15.27
C LEU A 270 0.55 -22.08 16.11
N GLU A 271 1.77 -21.99 15.60
CA GLU A 271 2.81 -21.11 16.09
C GLU A 271 3.27 -20.25 14.93
N GLY A 272 3.89 -19.11 15.24
CA GLY A 272 4.35 -18.23 14.19
C GLY A 272 5.12 -17.03 14.69
N ARG A 273 5.49 -16.18 13.73
CA ARG A 273 6.27 -14.95 13.94
C ARG A 273 5.62 -13.81 13.19
N ALA A 274 5.67 -12.62 13.76
CA ALA A 274 5.15 -11.40 13.16
C ALA A 274 6.18 -10.28 13.31
N ASP A 275 6.19 -9.35 12.36
CA ASP A 275 7.01 -8.14 12.45
C ASP A 275 6.36 -7.17 13.45
N GLY A 276 7.07 -6.88 14.55
CA GLY A 276 6.61 -5.99 15.63
C GLY A 276 6.52 -4.52 15.24
N LYS A 277 6.97 -4.13 14.04
CA LYS A 277 6.67 -2.79 13.48
C LYS A 277 5.24 -2.67 12.96
N ILE A 278 4.60 -3.80 12.65
CA ILE A 278 3.28 -3.86 12.00
C ILE A 278 2.25 -4.52 12.91
N TRP A 279 2.64 -5.55 13.65
CA TRP A 279 1.81 -6.21 14.64
C TRP A 279 2.11 -5.63 16.00
N VAL A 280 1.08 -5.14 16.67
CA VAL A 280 1.23 -4.56 18.00
C VAL A 280 0.75 -5.54 19.05
N ASN A 281 1.61 -5.82 20.02
CA ASN A 281 1.26 -6.56 21.23
C ASN A 281 0.29 -5.72 22.08
N ASN A 282 -0.98 -6.11 22.09
CA ASN A 282 -2.04 -5.48 22.85
C ASN A 282 -2.50 -6.41 23.97
N GLY A 283 -1.91 -6.26 25.16
CA GLY A 283 -2.29 -7.06 26.33
C GLY A 283 -1.97 -8.55 26.20
N GLY A 284 -0.94 -8.91 25.41
CA GLY A 284 -0.53 -10.29 25.19
C GLY A 284 -1.15 -10.95 23.96
N GLU A 285 -1.88 -10.21 23.14
CA GLU A 285 -2.45 -10.68 21.87
C GLU A 285 -2.05 -9.72 20.74
N ILE A 286 -1.80 -10.27 19.55
CA ILE A 286 -1.43 -9.47 18.36
C ILE A 286 -2.50 -9.46 17.28
N GLY A 287 -3.49 -10.35 17.38
CA GLY A 287 -4.54 -10.49 16.38
C GLY A 287 -5.34 -11.77 16.59
N ARG A 288 -6.05 -12.18 15.55
CA ARG A 288 -6.97 -13.31 15.60
C ARG A 288 -6.76 -14.23 14.40
N VAL A 289 -7.09 -15.51 14.57
CA VAL A 289 -7.17 -16.46 13.47
C VAL A 289 -8.55 -17.09 13.42
N GLU A 290 -9.05 -17.34 12.22
CA GLU A 290 -10.28 -18.06 11.94
C GLU A 290 -10.01 -19.23 11.01
N LEU A 291 -10.68 -20.35 11.28
CA LEU A 291 -10.78 -21.48 10.39
C LEU A 291 -12.18 -21.46 9.78
N LEU A 292 -12.28 -21.40 8.46
CA LEU A 292 -13.52 -21.31 7.73
C LEU A 292 -13.72 -22.54 6.84
N ASP A 293 -14.98 -22.89 6.59
CA ASP A 293 -15.36 -23.91 5.60
C ASP A 293 -15.22 -23.38 4.15
N ASP A 294 -15.53 -24.22 3.16
CA ASP A 294 -15.47 -23.86 1.73
C ASP A 294 -16.52 -22.83 1.29
N SER A 295 -17.51 -22.57 2.16
CA SER A 295 -18.58 -21.59 1.98
C SER A 295 -18.33 -20.31 2.79
N ASN A 296 -17.13 -20.17 3.36
CA ASN A 296 -16.68 -19.06 4.21
C ASN A 296 -17.45 -18.89 5.53
N ASN A 297 -18.10 -19.95 6.04
CA ASN A 297 -18.63 -19.93 7.40
C ASN A 297 -17.49 -20.19 8.39
N VAL A 298 -17.42 -19.39 9.44
CA VAL A 298 -16.44 -19.59 10.52
C VAL A 298 -16.76 -20.89 11.26
N ILE A 299 -15.82 -21.83 11.25
CA ILE A 299 -15.87 -23.08 12.01
C ILE A 299 -15.42 -22.81 13.45
N VAL A 300 -14.27 -22.15 13.60
CA VAL A 300 -13.68 -21.79 14.90
C VAL A 300 -12.75 -20.60 14.74
N GLY A 301 -12.57 -19.80 15.78
CA GLY A 301 -11.52 -18.79 15.81
C GLY A 301 -10.86 -18.70 17.19
N GLY A 302 -9.70 -18.04 17.23
CA GLY A 302 -8.93 -17.85 18.46
C GLY A 302 -7.92 -16.72 18.35
N SER A 303 -7.56 -16.14 19.50
CA SER A 303 -6.56 -15.07 19.55
C SER A 303 -5.13 -15.59 19.37
N LEU A 304 -4.33 -14.85 18.61
CA LEU A 304 -2.89 -15.06 18.50
C LEU A 304 -2.19 -14.53 19.75
N LYS A 305 -1.89 -15.44 20.69
CA LYS A 305 -1.28 -15.09 21.97
C LYS A 305 0.22 -14.96 21.85
N VAL A 306 0.78 -13.86 22.33
CA VAL A 306 2.22 -13.61 22.35
C VAL A 306 2.92 -14.67 23.20
N SER A 307 3.94 -15.30 22.62
CA SER A 307 4.81 -16.25 23.30
C SER A 307 6.16 -15.65 23.66
N SER A 308 6.71 -14.75 22.82
CA SER A 308 7.90 -13.95 23.11
C SER A 308 7.97 -12.71 22.21
N GLU A 309 8.79 -11.73 22.58
CA GLU A 309 9.02 -10.52 21.80
C GLU A 309 10.49 -10.09 21.95
N GLU A 310 11.28 -10.24 20.90
CA GLU A 310 12.73 -9.99 20.88
C GLU A 310 13.14 -9.41 19.52
N ASP A 311 14.02 -8.41 19.51
CA ASP A 311 14.58 -7.79 18.31
C ASP A 311 13.55 -7.33 17.25
N GLY A 312 12.39 -6.87 17.70
CA GLY A 312 11.31 -6.41 16.82
C GLY A 312 10.52 -7.54 16.15
N VAL A 313 10.69 -8.79 16.61
CA VAL A 313 9.90 -9.95 16.17
C VAL A 313 9.01 -10.41 17.30
N ILE A 314 7.70 -10.51 17.03
CA ILE A 314 6.73 -11.04 17.98
C ILE A 314 6.43 -12.49 17.61
N ARG A 315 6.67 -13.42 18.52
CA ARG A 315 6.24 -14.81 18.38
C ARG A 315 4.86 -14.97 18.99
N PHE A 316 4.05 -15.82 18.37
CA PHE A 316 2.70 -16.10 18.84
C PHE A 316 2.37 -17.58 18.76
N LYS A 317 1.30 -17.95 19.47
CA LYS A 317 0.69 -19.28 19.44
C LYS A 317 -0.82 -19.21 19.60
N VAL A 318 -1.52 -20.20 19.06
CA VAL A 318 -2.97 -20.37 19.20
C VAL A 318 -3.34 -21.85 19.02
N SER A 319 -4.38 -22.28 19.73
CA SER A 319 -4.93 -23.63 19.65
C SER A 319 -6.40 -23.54 19.22
N LEU A 320 -6.74 -24.09 18.06
CA LEU A 320 -8.10 -24.13 17.55
C LEU A 320 -8.70 -25.52 17.75
N VAL A 321 -9.80 -25.61 18.49
CA VAL A 321 -10.51 -26.88 18.76
C VAL A 321 -11.85 -26.83 18.04
N PHE A 322 -12.07 -27.75 17.11
CA PHE A 322 -13.27 -27.85 16.29
C PHE A 322 -13.71 -29.30 16.05
N ASP A 323 -14.96 -29.50 15.68
CA ASP A 323 -15.45 -30.80 15.18
C ASP A 323 -15.11 -30.94 13.69
N SER A 324 -14.88 -32.16 13.19
CA SER A 324 -14.60 -32.40 11.76
C SER A 324 -15.68 -31.73 10.89
N PRO A 325 -15.31 -30.75 10.04
CA PRO A 325 -16.26 -30.05 9.20
C PRO A 325 -16.94 -30.99 8.20
N LYS A 326 -18.12 -30.61 7.73
CA LYS A 326 -18.83 -31.35 6.67
C LYS A 326 -18.22 -31.15 5.28
N THR A 327 -17.20 -30.31 5.17
CA THR A 327 -16.51 -29.94 3.95
C THR A 327 -15.13 -30.59 3.93
N GLU A 328 -14.60 -30.88 2.74
CA GLU A 328 -13.23 -31.42 2.61
C GLU A 328 -12.16 -30.32 2.58
N LYS A 329 -12.58 -29.07 2.36
CA LYS A 329 -11.72 -27.90 2.15
C LYS A 329 -12.16 -26.74 3.02
N GLY A 330 -11.22 -25.88 3.33
CA GLY A 330 -11.44 -24.66 4.09
C GLY A 330 -10.27 -23.69 4.00
N TYR A 331 -10.35 -22.65 4.83
CA TYR A 331 -9.38 -21.56 4.84
C TYR A 331 -8.96 -21.26 6.28
N LEU A 332 -7.67 -21.06 6.49
CA LEU A 332 -7.14 -20.46 7.71
C LEU A 332 -6.85 -18.99 7.42
N VAL A 333 -7.53 -18.08 8.11
CA VAL A 333 -7.44 -16.64 7.90
C VAL A 333 -6.91 -15.98 9.17
N ILE A 334 -5.81 -15.25 9.06
CA ILE A 334 -5.21 -14.50 10.16
C ILE A 334 -5.52 -13.02 9.97
N HIS A 335 -5.95 -12.36 11.03
CA HIS A 335 -6.28 -10.94 11.11
C HIS A 335 -5.31 -10.23 12.06
N ASN A 336 -4.73 -9.11 11.60
CA ASN A 336 -4.05 -8.18 12.50
C ASN A 336 -5.07 -7.23 13.15
N GLU A 337 -5.20 -7.28 14.47
CA GLU A 337 -6.11 -6.42 15.25
C GLU A 337 -5.33 -5.36 16.07
N GLY A 338 -3.99 -5.34 15.99
CA GLY A 338 -3.11 -4.44 16.75
C GLY A 338 -2.73 -3.16 16.00
N MET A 339 -3.44 -2.07 16.31
CA MET A 339 -3.24 -0.66 15.92
C MET A 339 -3.50 -0.26 14.45
N GLU A 340 -4.73 0.23 14.26
CA GLU A 340 -5.05 1.37 13.41
C GLU A 340 -4.15 2.58 13.76
N LYS A 341 -3.23 2.94 12.87
CA LYS A 341 -2.94 4.35 12.59
C LYS A 341 -3.63 4.67 11.27
N ASP A 342 -4.51 5.65 11.27
CA ASP A 342 -5.07 6.27 10.06
C ASP A 342 -6.14 5.48 9.27
N GLY A 343 -6.85 4.54 9.91
CA GLY A 343 -8.10 3.99 9.35
C GLY A 343 -7.94 2.95 8.23
N GLU A 344 -6.74 2.39 8.05
CA GLU A 344 -6.51 1.22 7.21
C GLU A 344 -6.79 -0.06 8.00
N LYS A 345 -7.72 -0.90 7.54
CA LYS A 345 -8.07 -2.16 8.21
C LYS A 345 -7.36 -3.37 7.61
N ALA A 346 -6.75 -4.12 8.51
CA ALA A 346 -6.44 -5.55 8.54
C ALA A 346 -5.63 -6.13 7.36
N VAL A 347 -4.34 -6.37 7.64
CA VAL A 347 -3.53 -7.32 6.88
C VAL A 347 -4.07 -8.73 7.15
N HIS A 348 -4.41 -9.45 6.08
CA HIS A 348 -4.89 -10.83 6.15
C HIS A 348 -3.87 -11.78 5.56
N LYS A 349 -3.53 -12.85 6.30
CA LYS A 349 -2.89 -14.03 5.72
C LYS A 349 -3.94 -15.12 5.54
N ILE A 350 -4.03 -15.70 4.36
CA ILE A 350 -5.00 -16.74 4.03
C ILE A 350 -4.26 -17.98 3.54
N ILE A 351 -4.45 -19.11 4.21
CA ILE A 351 -3.87 -20.40 3.83
C ILE A 351 -5.02 -21.35 3.53
N ARG A 352 -5.07 -21.95 2.33
CA ARG A 352 -6.06 -23.00 2.04
C ARG A 352 -5.64 -24.28 2.74
N VAL A 353 -6.61 -24.96 3.34
CA VAL A 353 -6.41 -26.21 4.06
C VAL A 353 -7.44 -27.26 3.65
N ARG A 354 -7.14 -28.52 3.94
CA ARG A 354 -8.07 -29.63 3.82
C ARG A 354 -8.39 -30.18 5.19
N PHE A 355 -9.63 -30.60 5.41
CA PHE A 355 -10.03 -31.24 6.65
C PHE A 355 -9.82 -32.75 6.54
N LYS A 356 -9.45 -33.38 7.66
CA LYS A 356 -9.34 -34.84 7.78
C LYS A 356 -10.54 -35.46 8.47
#